data_AF-A0A7Y5X3V2-F1
#
_entry.id   AF-A0A7Y5X3V2-F1
#
_cell.length_a   1.000
_cell.length_b   1.000
_cell.length_c   1.000
_cell.angle_alpha   90.00
_cell.angle_beta   90.00
_cell.angle_gamma   90.00
#
_symmetry.space_group_name_H-M   'P 1'
#
loop_
_entity.id
_entity.type
_entity.pdbx_description
1 polymer ?
#
loop_
_entity_poly.entity_id
_entity_poly.type
_entity_poly.pdbx_seq_one_letter_code
_entity_poly.pdbx_strand_id
1 'polypeptide(L)' 'MATIADKVLHHLGGTSAVAAASETPVSTVHSWRKIGISSSRMNHLRLVAKEMGKPLPDDLGTLPDPPDEAPAPDAEAA' A
#
# COMPACT_ATOMS: atom_id res chain seq x y z
N MET A 1 -10.25 2.92 11.14
CA MET A 1 -10.55 3.55 9.84
C MET A 1 -9.36 3.30 8.93
N ALA A 2 -9.56 2.66 7.78
CA ALA A 2 -8.49 2.44 6.82
C ALA A 2 -8.02 3.79 6.26
N THR A 3 -6.71 3.99 6.20
CA THR A 3 -6.13 5.20 5.60
C THR A 3 -6.08 5.08 4.08
N ILE A 4 -5.90 6.19 3.38
CA ILE A 4 -5.60 6.15 1.93
C ILE A 4 -4.37 5.29 1.64
N ALA A 5 -3.37 5.31 2.54
CA ALA A 5 -2.21 4.44 2.41
C ALA A 5 -2.60 2.96 2.46
N ASP A 6 -3.47 2.56 3.38
CA ASP A 6 -3.94 1.17 3.47
C ASP A 6 -4.66 0.73 2.19
N LYS A 7 -5.55 1.57 1.67
CA LYS A 7 -6.27 1.32 0.42
C LYS A 7 -5.32 1.14 -0.77
N VAL A 8 -4.36 2.05 -0.91
CA VAL A 8 -3.36 2.01 -2.00
C VAL A 8 -2.49 0.76 -1.88
N LEU A 9 -1.99 0.46 -0.68
CA LEU A 9 -1.17 -0.73 -0.46
C LEU A 9 -1.95 -2.00 -0.75
N HIS A 10 -3.20 -2.09 -0.29
CA HIS A 10 -4.07 -3.23 -0.54
C HIS A 10 -4.32 -3.44 -2.03
N HIS A 11 -4.74 -2.39 -2.76
CA HIS A 11 -4.96 -2.43 -4.21
C HIS A 11 -3.75 -2.96 -4.96
N LEU A 12 -2.55 -2.49 -4.61
CA LEU A 12 -1.31 -2.89 -5.27
C LEU A 12 -0.84 -4.32 -4.91
N GLY A 13 -1.44 -4.96 -3.91
CA GLY A 13 -1.12 -6.34 -3.51
C GLY A 13 -0.34 -6.45 -2.21
N GLY A 14 -0.42 -5.43 -1.35
CA GLY A 14 0.15 -5.42 -0.01
C GLY A 14 1.54 -4.80 0.08
N THR A 15 2.04 -4.70 1.32
CA THR A 15 3.29 -4.00 1.64
C THR A 15 4.50 -4.61 0.95
N SER A 16 4.64 -5.94 0.95
CA SER A 16 5.81 -6.60 0.35
C SER A 16 5.84 -6.44 -1.18
N ALA A 17 4.68 -6.53 -1.84
CA ALA A 17 4.58 -6.32 -3.28
C ALA A 17 4.95 -4.88 -3.66
N VAL A 18 4.42 -3.90 -2.91
CA VAL A 18 4.74 -2.48 -3.14
C VAL A 18 6.20 -2.20 -2.87
N ALA A 19 6.77 -2.72 -1.78
CA ALA A 19 8.18 -2.54 -1.43
C ALA A 19 9.12 -3.05 -2.53
N ALA A 20 8.83 -4.24 -3.07
CA ALA A 20 9.60 -4.82 -4.16
C ALA A 20 9.46 -4.00 -5.46
N ALA A 21 8.23 -3.62 -5.82
CA ALA A 21 7.95 -2.94 -7.09
C ALA A 21 8.42 -1.47 -7.10
N SER A 22 8.42 -0.80 -5.95
CA SER A 22 8.88 0.60 -5.82
C SER A 22 10.31 0.70 -5.27
N GLU A 23 11.05 -0.40 -5.24
CA GLU A 23 12.43 -0.49 -4.73
C GLU A 23 12.63 0.23 -3.37
N THR A 24 11.64 0.09 -2.50
CA THR A 24 11.58 0.82 -1.23
C THR A 24 11.63 -0.16 -0.06
N PRO A 25 12.37 0.11 1.03
CA PRO A 25 12.39 -0.78 2.18
C PRO A 25 10.99 -1.03 2.75
N VAL A 26 10.69 -2.29 3.10
CA VAL A 26 9.41 -2.71 3.69
C VAL A 26 9.05 -1.88 4.93
N SER A 27 10.03 -1.55 5.78
CA SER A 27 9.86 -0.68 6.95
C SER A 27 9.37 0.73 6.58
N THR A 28 9.87 1.26 5.46
CA THR A 28 9.43 2.55 4.94
C THR A 28 7.99 2.48 4.45
N VAL A 29 7.62 1.42 3.71
CA VAL A 29 6.23 1.22 3.26
C VAL A 29 5.28 1.03 4.45
N HIS A 30 5.69 0.30 5.49
CA HIS A 30 4.90 0.20 6.74
C HIS A 30 4.68 1.57 7.40
N SER A 31 5.70 2.43 7.42
CA SER A 31 5.59 3.76 8.03
C SER A 31 4.52 4.62 7.36
N TRP A 32 4.24 4.43 6.07
CA TRP A 32 3.27 5.23 5.31
C TRP A 32 1.83 5.10 5.83
N ARG A 33 1.48 3.99 6.48
CA ARG A 33 0.19 3.84 7.16
C ARG A 33 0.03 4.81 8.32
N LYS A 34 1.15 5.16 8.98
CA LYS A 34 1.19 6.06 10.13
C LYS A 34 1.38 7.52 9.71
N ILE A 35 2.29 7.76 8.78
CA ILE A 35 2.73 9.13 8.41
C ILE A 35 2.15 9.63 7.08
N GLY A 36 1.44 8.77 6.35
CA GLY A 36 0.95 9.05 5.01
C GLY A 36 1.99 8.81 3.90
N ILE A 37 1.51 8.85 2.66
CA ILE A 37 2.32 8.79 1.45
C ILE A 37 2.49 10.22 0.92
N SER A 38 3.73 10.68 0.76
CA SER A 38 3.98 12.01 0.19
C SER A 38 3.60 12.07 -1.30
N SER A 39 3.31 13.25 -1.81
CA SER A 39 2.90 13.42 -3.22
C SER A 39 3.94 12.90 -4.22
N SER A 40 5.23 13.07 -3.93
CA SER A 40 6.32 12.53 -4.76
C SER A 40 6.30 11.00 -4.79
N ARG A 41 6.15 10.35 -3.63
CA ARG A 41 5.99 8.88 -3.55
C ARG A 41 4.72 8.41 -4.26
N MET A 42 3.62 9.14 -4.12
CA MET A 42 2.36 8.81 -4.81
C MET A 42 2.51 8.85 -6.33
N ASN A 43 3.20 9.87 -6.87
CA ASN A 43 3.46 9.96 -8.30
C ASN A 43 4.30 8.77 -8.80
N HIS A 44 5.32 8.38 -8.03
CA HIS A 44 6.10 7.18 -8.33
C HIS A 44 5.24 5.91 -8.26
N LEU A 45 4.41 5.75 -7.23
CA LEU A 45 3.50 4.61 -7.10
C LEU A 45 2.49 4.54 -8.26
N ARG A 46 2.03 5.67 -8.80
CA ARG A 46 1.18 5.66 -10.01
C ARG A 46 1.88 5.11 -11.24
N LEU A 47 3.20 5.31 -11.37
CA LEU A 47 3.98 4.71 -12.46
C LEU A 47 4.13 3.21 -12.25
N VAL A 48 4.57 2.81 -11.06
CA VAL A 48 4.71 1.39 -10.67
C VAL A 48 3.39 0.63 -10.81
N ALA A 49 2.28 1.24 -10.37
CA ALA A 49 0.93 0.69 -10.49
C ALA A 49 0.55 0.38 -11.94
N LYS A 50 0.94 1.23 -12.90
CA LYS A 50 0.71 0.99 -14.33
C LYS A 50 1.53 -0.19 -14.82
N GLU A 51 2.79 -0.28 -14.42
CA GLU A 51 3.69 -1.40 -14.78
C GLU A 51 3.21 -2.74 -14.20
N MET A 52 2.62 -2.72 -12.99
CA MET A 52 2.00 -3.88 -12.36
C MET A 52 0.65 -4.27 -12.98
N GLY A 53 0.12 -3.51 -13.94
CA GLY A 53 -1.21 -3.74 -14.51
C GLY A 53 -2.36 -3.40 -13.55
N LYS A 54 -2.08 -2.63 -12.49
CA LYS A 54 -3.03 -2.23 -11.44
C LYS A 54 -3.07 -0.71 -11.29
N PRO A 55 -3.42 0.05 -12.33
CA PRO A 55 -3.38 1.51 -12.28
C PRO A 55 -4.18 2.05 -11.09
N LEU A 56 -3.64 3.08 -10.43
CA LEU A 56 -4.34 3.80 -9.38
C LEU A 56 -5.32 4.79 -10.00
N PRO A 57 -6.54 4.94 -9.44
CA PRO A 57 -7.49 5.96 -9.87
C PRO A 57 -6.99 7.37 -9.52
N ASP A 58 -7.52 8.38 -10.21
CA ASP A 58 -7.23 9.78 -9.90
C ASP A 58 -7.74 10.17 -8.51
N ASP A 59 -8.97 9.72 -8.19
CA ASP A 59 -9.55 9.81 -6.85
C ASP A 59 -9.31 8.52 -6.06
N LEU A 60 -8.36 8.57 -5.12
CA LEU A 60 -8.01 7.45 -4.25
C LEU A 60 -9.10 7.10 -3.23
N GLY A 61 -10.07 8.00 -2.99
CA GLY A 61 -11.21 7.73 -2.11
C GLY A 61 -12.13 6.63 -2.65
N THR A 62 -12.09 6.39 -3.96
CA THR A 62 -12.86 5.35 -4.65
C THR A 62 -12.31 3.94 -4.45
N LEU A 63 -11.07 3.80 -3.95
CA LEU A 63 -10.51 2.49 -3.66
C LEU A 63 -11.30 1.81 -2.54
N PRO A 64 -11.58 0.50 -2.68
CA PRO A 64 -12.23 -0.25 -1.63
C PRO A 64 -11.37 -0.20 -0.37
N ASP A 65 -12.04 -0.15 0.79
CA ASP A 65 -11.34 -0.42 2.03
C ASP A 65 -10.73 -1.83 1.95
N PRO A 66 -9.50 -2.03 2.45
CA PRO A 66 -9.02 -3.39 2.65
C PRO A 66 -10.07 -4.15 3.46
N PRO A 67 -10.26 -5.45 3.21
CA PRO A 67 -11.13 -6.27 4.06
C PRO A 67 -10.73 -6.04 5.52
N ASP A 68 -11.71 -6.06 6.41
CA ASP A 68 -11.48 -6.06 7.86
C ASP A 68 -10.76 -7.37 8.19
N GLU A 69 -9.46 -7.38 7.91
CA GLU A 69 -8.59 -8.52 8.03
C GLU A 69 -8.48 -8.74 9.53
N ALA A 70 -9.31 -9.66 10.04
CA ALA A 70 -9.13 -10.29 11.32
C ALA A 70 -7.63 -10.52 11.52
N PRO A 71 -7.07 -10.16 12.69
CA PRO A 71 -5.63 -10.08 12.89
C PRO A 71 -4.98 -11.34 12.31
N ALA A 72 -4.03 -11.13 11.39
CA ALA A 72 -3.19 -12.20 10.91
C ALA A 72 -2.78 -13.03 12.14
N PRO A 73 -3.00 -14.37 12.13
CA PRO A 73 -2.69 -15.18 13.30
C PRO A 73 -1.26 -14.84 13.68
N ASP A 74 -1.10 -14.37 14.92
CA ASP A 74 0.17 -13.94 15.46
C ASP A 74 1.22 -14.94 15.02
N ALA A 75 2.25 -14.45 14.32
CA ALA A 75 3.51 -15.16 14.21
C ALA A 75 4.15 -15.16 15.60
N GLU A 76 3.52 -15.90 16.52
CA GLU A 76 3.98 -16.18 17.86
C GLU A 76 5.03 -17.29 17.76
N ALA A 77 6.25 -16.90 18.13
CA ALA A 77 7.31 -17.72 18.70
C ALA A 77 7.77 -18.99 17.94
N ALA A 78 8.97 -18.87 17.35
CA ALA A 78 9.97 -19.93 17.39
C ALA A 78 11.29 -19.35 17.92
#